data_AF-A0A4U0RDY1-F1
#
_entry.id   AF-A0A4U0RDY1-F1
#
_cell.length_a   1.000
_cell.length_b   1.000
_cell.length_c   1.000
_cell.angle_alpha   90.00
_cell.angle_beta   90.00
_cell.angle_gamma   90.00
#
_symmetry.space_group_name_H-M   'P 1'
#
loop_
_entity.id
_entity.type
_entity.pdbx_description
1 polymer ?
#
loop_
_entity_poly.entity_id
_entity_poly.type
_entity_poly.pdbx_seq_one_letter_code
_entity_poly.pdbx_strand_id
1 'polypeptide(L)'
;MNGRFCLSLSAWAVAGLLGTVGGSLSQETPDDLAAQAQSLREIIATMESERTGMEGRLDEARAELAELESQIARTATSLEEQRSDVAALQAQQDALRTAIGQAEAERDEQQAAFDTLTEDMTAQSEEAAAQRAQHQADFEAMTAALADLSDRVETARAEDGRLTERLAELRASEQAQVDRLTALEAEIATASGQLDEEIPARQEDLAALQAQISEGTAELEDLTGQREALQAELARSEDLADQIAAQEDRTAALQDEVQTLTAELDALTQARDALLAEPAPEPEPPAVAAAEPEPAPEPAEVAAAEPAPETPAEPLESVSLQPRDPAQVGATLAVVPGLPASADARAQLRDRLIEGYCTIDALREVQNPINRQSLLVLVSELGGC
;
A
#
# COMPACT_ATOMS: atom_id res chain seq x y z
N MET A 1 53.03 89.52 -6.85
CA MET A 1 54.14 90.44 -6.52
C MET A 1 54.25 91.43 -7.67
N ASN A 2 54.22 92.76 -7.49
CA ASN A 2 55.27 93.61 -6.90
C ASN A 2 56.64 93.43 -7.57
N GLY A 3 57.05 94.43 -8.37
CA GLY A 3 58.28 94.44 -9.17
C GLY A 3 58.62 95.85 -9.68
N ARG A 4 58.58 96.85 -8.79
CA ARG A 4 59.03 98.23 -9.07
C ARG A 4 60.57 98.22 -9.17
N PHE A 5 61.12 98.73 -10.26
CA PHE A 5 62.53 99.12 -10.32
C PHE A 5 62.67 100.61 -10.58
N CYS A 6 63.57 101.26 -9.85
CA CYS A 6 63.91 102.66 -9.98
C CYS A 6 65.39 102.79 -10.30
N LEU A 7 65.73 103.62 -11.29
CA LEU A 7 67.05 104.26 -11.46
C LEU A 7 66.79 105.61 -12.17
N SER A 8 67.39 106.76 -11.89
CA SER A 8 68.21 107.31 -10.79
C SER A 8 69.43 108.04 -11.36
N LEU A 9 69.29 109.37 -11.53
CA LEU A 9 70.40 110.34 -11.62
C LEU A 9 71.33 110.19 -12.86
N SER A 10 72.18 111.17 -13.21
CA SER A 10 72.44 112.50 -12.63
C SER A 10 72.70 113.53 -13.74
N ALA A 11 72.25 114.77 -13.53
CA ALA A 11 72.76 115.91 -14.29
C ALA A 11 74.15 116.33 -13.77
N TRP A 12 75.01 116.83 -14.65
CA TRP A 12 76.28 117.48 -14.28
C TRP A 12 76.34 118.87 -14.90
N ALA A 13 76.43 119.90 -14.04
CA ALA A 13 76.73 121.26 -14.42
C ALA A 13 78.05 121.65 -13.75
N VAL A 14 79.03 122.08 -14.54
CA VAL A 14 80.31 122.61 -14.05
C VAL A 14 80.40 124.06 -14.49
N ALA A 15 80.57 124.96 -13.52
CA ALA A 15 80.63 126.39 -13.75
C ALA A 15 81.98 126.96 -13.32
N GLY A 16 82.60 127.71 -14.25
CA GLY A 16 83.56 128.77 -13.94
C GLY A 16 84.99 128.36 -13.57
N LEU A 17 85.94 129.10 -14.14
CA LEU A 17 87.00 129.70 -13.36
C LEU A 17 87.34 131.08 -13.95
N LEU A 18 87.66 132.06 -13.11
CA LEU A 18 88.14 133.37 -13.55
C LEU A 18 89.65 133.32 -13.78
N GLY A 19 90.14 134.01 -14.81
CA GLY A 19 91.56 134.23 -15.05
C GLY A 19 91.85 135.72 -15.25
N THR A 20 92.29 136.41 -14.20
CA THR A 20 92.70 137.82 -14.26
C THR A 20 94.20 137.94 -14.50
N VAL A 21 94.61 138.62 -15.57
CA VAL A 21 95.98 139.10 -15.77
C VAL A 21 95.92 140.53 -16.30
N GLY A 22 96.84 141.39 -15.87
CA GLY A 22 96.96 142.75 -16.39
C GLY A 22 98.40 143.25 -16.32
N GLY A 23 98.75 144.14 -17.26
CA GLY A 23 99.93 144.98 -17.20
C GLY A 23 101.27 144.32 -17.54
N SER A 24 101.79 144.61 -18.73
CA SER A 24 102.87 145.60 -18.84
C SER A 24 102.94 146.18 -20.26
N LEU A 25 103.34 147.45 -20.38
CA LEU A 25 103.74 148.04 -21.65
C LEU A 25 105.26 147.89 -21.76
N SER A 26 105.71 146.85 -22.45
CA SER A 26 107.10 146.66 -22.86
C SER A 26 107.18 146.74 -24.39
N GLN A 27 108.30 147.26 -24.90
CA GLN A 27 108.45 147.56 -26.32
C GLN A 27 108.89 146.31 -27.09
N GLU A 28 107.89 145.48 -27.44
CA GLU A 28 108.03 144.14 -28.04
C GLU A 28 108.94 144.14 -29.28
N THR A 29 109.94 143.27 -29.28
CA THR A 29 110.98 143.23 -30.32
C THR A 29 110.55 142.33 -31.49
N PRO A 30 111.12 142.48 -32.70
CA PRO A 30 110.78 141.61 -33.82
C PRO A 30 111.06 140.12 -33.58
N ASP A 31 111.96 139.79 -32.66
CA ASP A 31 112.23 138.40 -32.25
C ASP A 31 111.14 137.85 -31.30
N ASP A 32 110.58 138.65 -30.39
CA ASP A 32 109.42 138.27 -29.58
C ASP A 32 108.20 137.95 -30.47
N LEU A 33 107.96 138.80 -31.47
CA LEU A 33 106.88 138.62 -32.44
C LEU A 33 107.08 137.35 -33.30
N ALA A 34 108.34 137.02 -33.63
CA ALA A 34 108.69 135.79 -34.32
C ALA A 34 108.50 134.55 -33.45
N ALA A 35 108.89 134.60 -32.17
CA ALA A 35 108.66 133.52 -31.20
C ALA A 35 107.17 133.30 -30.92
N GLN A 36 106.39 134.37 -30.80
CA GLN A 36 104.94 134.33 -30.65
C GLN A 36 104.27 133.72 -31.90
N ALA A 37 104.71 134.11 -33.11
CA ALA A 37 104.22 133.53 -34.37
C ALA A 37 104.64 132.06 -34.55
N GLN A 38 105.80 131.64 -34.04
CA GLN A 38 106.24 130.24 -33.99
C GLN A 38 105.35 129.42 -33.05
N SER A 39 105.12 129.91 -31.83
CA SER A 39 104.23 129.30 -30.84
C SER A 39 102.80 129.17 -31.37
N LEU A 40 102.26 130.22 -32.01
CA LEU A 40 100.93 130.16 -32.61
C LEU A 40 100.83 129.12 -33.74
N ARG A 41 101.87 128.91 -34.54
CA ARG A 41 101.90 127.82 -35.55
C ARG A 41 101.94 126.43 -34.89
N GLU A 42 102.68 126.26 -33.81
CA GLU A 42 102.77 125.00 -33.07
C GLU A 42 101.44 124.67 -32.37
N ILE A 43 100.77 125.69 -31.83
CA ILE A 43 99.40 125.58 -31.28
C ILE A 43 98.40 125.26 -32.39
N ILE A 44 98.47 125.91 -33.56
CA ILE A 44 97.59 125.60 -34.71
C ILE A 44 97.81 124.16 -35.20
N ALA A 45 99.05 123.72 -35.39
CA ALA A 45 99.36 122.35 -35.80
C ALA A 45 98.90 121.32 -34.75
N THR A 46 98.99 121.66 -33.47
CA THR A 46 98.44 120.84 -32.38
C THR A 46 96.92 120.78 -32.46
N MET A 47 96.22 121.91 -32.60
CA MET A 47 94.76 121.95 -32.75
C MET A 47 94.26 121.26 -34.03
N GLU A 48 95.02 121.28 -35.12
CA GLU A 48 94.71 120.53 -36.35
C GLU A 48 94.92 119.02 -36.17
N SER A 49 95.94 118.60 -35.42
CA SER A 49 96.15 117.20 -35.02
C SER A 49 95.09 116.71 -34.03
N GLU A 50 94.68 117.54 -33.07
CA GLU A 50 93.60 117.25 -32.13
C GLU A 50 92.25 117.20 -32.87
N ARG A 51 92.00 118.14 -33.78
CA ARG A 51 90.78 118.17 -34.60
C ARG A 51 90.67 116.90 -35.45
N THR A 52 91.71 116.53 -36.20
CA THR A 52 91.69 115.31 -37.03
C THR A 52 91.58 114.05 -36.17
N GLY A 53 92.19 114.02 -34.98
CA GLY A 53 91.97 112.96 -33.98
C GLY A 53 90.54 112.91 -33.45
N MET A 54 89.88 114.05 -33.23
CA MET A 54 88.48 114.12 -32.80
C MET A 54 87.51 113.76 -33.93
N GLU A 55 87.77 114.18 -35.16
CA GLU A 55 86.99 113.80 -36.35
C GLU A 55 87.05 112.28 -36.57
N GLY A 56 88.24 111.66 -36.49
CA GLY A 56 88.40 110.21 -36.56
C GLY A 56 87.69 109.46 -35.42
N ARG A 57 87.75 109.97 -34.18
CA ARG A 57 86.99 109.40 -33.04
C ARG A 57 85.47 109.54 -33.20
N LEU A 58 85.01 110.58 -33.87
CA LEU A 58 83.59 110.83 -34.12
C LEU A 58 83.06 109.91 -35.23
N ASP A 59 83.85 109.65 -36.26
CA ASP A 59 83.52 108.67 -37.31
C ASP A 59 83.58 107.21 -36.80
N GLU A 60 84.51 106.86 -35.91
CA GLU A 60 84.49 105.58 -35.20
C GLU A 60 83.21 105.42 -34.36
N ALA A 61 82.86 106.43 -33.55
CA ALA A 61 81.65 106.40 -32.74
C ALA A 61 80.35 106.35 -33.58
N ARG A 62 80.36 106.88 -34.82
CA ARG A 62 79.26 106.71 -35.79
C ARG A 62 79.17 105.27 -36.30
N ALA A 63 80.31 104.62 -36.57
CA ALA A 63 80.36 103.23 -37.00
C ALA A 63 79.92 102.27 -35.88
N GLU A 64 80.40 102.48 -34.64
CA GLU A 64 79.93 101.76 -33.45
C GLU A 64 78.41 101.90 -33.27
N LEU A 65 77.87 103.12 -33.38
CA LEU A 65 76.44 103.39 -33.24
C LEU A 65 75.61 102.68 -34.33
N ALA A 66 76.07 102.70 -35.59
CA ALA A 66 75.37 102.04 -36.69
C ALA A 66 75.33 100.51 -36.56
N GLU A 67 76.40 99.87 -36.08
CA GLU A 67 76.39 98.43 -35.78
C GLU A 67 75.55 98.12 -34.52
N LEU A 68 75.56 98.98 -33.50
CA LEU A 68 74.67 98.83 -32.33
C LEU A 68 73.20 98.96 -32.72
N GLU A 69 72.81 99.91 -33.57
CA GLU A 69 71.46 100.01 -34.14
C GLU A 69 71.09 98.74 -34.93
N SER A 70 72.02 98.20 -35.71
CA SER A 70 71.81 96.95 -36.44
C SER A 70 71.67 95.73 -35.51
N GLN A 71 72.43 95.66 -34.42
CA GLN A 71 72.29 94.62 -33.39
C GLN A 71 70.97 94.75 -32.62
N ILE A 72 70.53 95.97 -32.30
CA ILE A 72 69.22 96.25 -31.68
C ILE A 72 68.10 95.80 -32.62
N ALA A 73 68.19 96.06 -33.92
CA ALA A 73 67.21 95.58 -34.91
C ALA A 73 67.16 94.03 -34.97
N ARG A 74 68.32 93.37 -35.09
CA ARG A 74 68.43 91.89 -35.11
C ARG A 74 67.82 91.26 -33.85
N THR A 75 68.15 91.80 -32.67
CA THR A 75 67.67 91.27 -31.39
C THR A 75 66.19 91.58 -31.15
N ALA A 76 65.67 92.72 -31.61
CA ALA A 76 64.24 93.02 -31.56
C ALA A 76 63.40 92.05 -32.41
N THR A 77 63.86 91.71 -33.62
CA THR A 77 63.20 90.68 -34.44
C THR A 77 63.23 89.31 -33.77
N SER A 78 64.38 88.87 -33.27
CA SER A 78 64.51 87.56 -32.59
C SER A 78 63.68 87.48 -31.30
N LEU A 79 63.52 88.57 -30.55
CA LEU A 79 62.66 88.62 -29.37
C LEU A 79 61.17 88.49 -29.73
N GLU A 80 60.72 89.02 -30.87
CA GLU A 80 59.32 88.90 -31.31
C GLU A 80 59.02 87.51 -31.89
N GLU A 81 59.99 86.90 -32.59
CA GLU A 81 59.95 85.48 -32.98
C GLU A 81 59.83 84.58 -31.75
N GLN A 82 60.69 84.75 -30.73
CA GLN A 82 60.61 84.00 -29.47
C GLN A 82 59.30 84.21 -28.71
N ARG A 83 58.68 85.41 -28.77
CA ARG A 83 57.35 85.66 -28.19
C ARG A 83 56.25 84.88 -28.93
N SER A 84 56.33 84.83 -30.26
CA SER A 84 55.42 84.03 -31.10
C SER A 84 55.55 82.53 -30.77
N ASP A 85 56.78 82.02 -30.68
CA ASP A 85 57.05 80.61 -30.33
C ASP A 85 56.53 80.25 -28.92
N VAL A 86 56.76 81.12 -27.93
CA VAL A 86 56.23 80.91 -26.56
C VAL A 86 54.70 80.89 -26.56
N ALA A 87 54.03 81.76 -27.31
CA ALA A 87 52.57 81.76 -27.42
C ALA A 87 52.05 80.50 -28.14
N ALA A 88 52.73 80.02 -29.18
CA ALA A 88 52.39 78.79 -29.88
C ALA A 88 52.56 77.55 -28.99
N LEU A 89 53.66 77.48 -28.23
CA LEU A 89 53.93 76.40 -27.27
C LEU A 89 52.93 76.41 -26.10
N GLN A 90 52.49 77.58 -25.64
CA GLN A 90 51.41 77.71 -24.65
C GLN A 90 50.09 77.16 -25.18
N ALA A 91 49.68 77.56 -26.39
CA ALA A 91 48.47 77.04 -27.04
C ALA A 91 48.54 75.51 -27.26
N GLN A 92 49.70 74.98 -27.66
CA GLN A 92 49.92 73.54 -27.78
C GLN A 92 49.83 72.84 -26.40
N GLN A 93 50.37 73.44 -25.34
CA GLN A 93 50.32 72.88 -23.99
C GLN A 93 48.88 72.81 -23.46
N ASP A 94 48.04 73.82 -23.71
CA ASP A 94 46.64 73.84 -23.28
C ASP A 94 45.76 72.89 -24.12
N ALA A 95 46.05 72.75 -25.42
CA ALA A 95 45.44 71.70 -26.25
C ALA A 95 45.78 70.29 -25.73
N LEU A 96 47.05 70.03 -25.38
CA LEU A 96 47.48 68.76 -24.81
C LEU A 96 46.85 68.49 -23.43
N ARG A 97 46.75 69.50 -22.55
CA ARG A 97 46.02 69.39 -21.27
C ARG A 97 44.56 68.97 -21.48
N THR A 98 43.89 69.58 -22.46
CA THR A 98 42.50 69.28 -22.80
C THR A 98 42.36 67.85 -23.30
N ALA A 99 43.22 67.42 -24.24
CA ALA A 99 43.21 66.07 -24.78
C ALA A 99 43.51 64.99 -23.73
N ILE A 100 44.42 65.28 -22.77
CA ILE A 100 44.68 64.38 -21.63
C ILE A 100 43.40 64.23 -20.79
N GLY A 101 42.77 65.34 -20.37
CA GLY A 101 41.55 65.28 -19.56
C GLY A 101 40.38 64.56 -20.25
N GLN A 102 40.29 64.62 -21.58
CA GLN A 102 39.34 63.84 -22.37
C GLN A 102 39.68 62.35 -22.36
N ALA A 103 40.93 61.97 -22.64
CA ALA A 103 41.37 60.58 -22.63
C ALA A 103 41.28 59.93 -21.24
N GLU A 104 41.45 60.70 -20.15
CA GLU A 104 41.23 60.22 -18.78
C GLU A 104 39.75 59.95 -18.49
N ALA A 105 38.83 60.81 -18.98
CA ALA A 105 37.40 60.57 -18.85
C ALA A 105 36.93 59.35 -19.69
N GLU A 106 37.42 59.22 -20.93
CA GLU A 106 37.14 58.06 -21.79
C GLU A 106 37.66 56.75 -21.18
N ARG A 107 38.84 56.77 -20.54
CA ARG A 107 39.40 55.64 -19.77
C ARG A 107 38.48 55.27 -18.61
N ASP A 108 38.02 56.25 -17.84
CA ASP A 108 37.22 55.99 -16.63
C ASP A 108 35.80 55.49 -16.98
N GLU A 109 35.22 55.94 -18.09
CA GLU A 109 33.98 55.37 -18.65
C GLU A 109 34.19 53.92 -19.13
N GLN A 110 35.30 53.64 -19.85
CA GLN A 110 35.64 52.28 -20.30
C GLN A 110 35.90 51.33 -19.12
N GLN A 111 36.55 51.80 -18.05
CA GLN A 111 36.78 51.01 -16.84
C GLN A 111 35.46 50.67 -16.15
N ALA A 112 34.57 51.65 -15.94
CA ALA A 112 33.26 51.41 -15.33
C ALA A 112 32.40 50.43 -16.17
N ALA A 113 32.47 50.52 -17.50
CA ALA A 113 31.80 49.58 -18.40
C ALA A 113 32.40 48.16 -18.33
N PHE A 114 33.72 48.04 -18.18
CA PHE A 114 34.40 46.75 -18.01
C PHE A 114 34.08 46.10 -16.65
N ASP A 115 34.05 46.90 -15.57
CA ASP A 115 33.69 46.45 -14.23
C ASP A 115 32.24 45.94 -14.21
N THR A 116 31.30 46.70 -14.78
CA THR A 116 29.89 46.30 -14.94
C THR A 116 29.76 44.99 -15.74
N LEU A 117 30.47 44.86 -16.87
CA LEU A 117 30.48 43.63 -17.67
C LEU A 117 31.07 42.44 -16.91
N THR A 118 32.02 42.68 -16.02
CA THR A 118 32.62 41.63 -15.16
C THR A 118 31.64 41.17 -14.09
N GLU A 119 30.85 42.06 -13.51
CA GLU A 119 29.76 41.72 -12.58
C GLU A 119 28.66 40.92 -13.29
N ASP A 120 28.19 41.38 -14.46
CA ASP A 120 27.18 40.68 -15.29
C ASP A 120 27.64 39.27 -15.69
N MET A 121 28.89 39.12 -16.16
CA MET A 121 29.44 37.80 -16.53
C MET A 121 29.62 36.88 -15.32
N THR A 122 29.93 37.42 -14.14
CA THR A 122 30.00 36.63 -12.90
C THR A 122 28.60 36.14 -12.51
N ALA A 123 27.61 37.03 -12.48
CA ALA A 123 26.23 36.68 -12.16
C ALA A 123 25.64 35.63 -13.12
N GLN A 124 25.86 35.79 -14.44
CA GLN A 124 25.43 34.79 -15.43
C GLN A 124 26.14 33.43 -15.27
N SER A 125 27.39 33.41 -14.81
CA SER A 125 28.13 32.18 -14.53
C SER A 125 27.59 31.46 -13.29
N GLU A 126 27.25 32.20 -12.23
CA GLU A 126 26.60 31.66 -11.03
C GLU A 126 25.18 31.15 -11.32
N GLU A 127 24.37 31.89 -12.08
CA GLU A 127 23.03 31.44 -12.49
C GLU A 127 23.13 30.17 -13.36
N ALA A 128 24.02 30.14 -14.34
CA ALA A 128 24.24 28.95 -15.18
C ALA A 128 24.84 27.77 -14.39
N ALA A 129 25.52 28.00 -13.26
CA ALA A 129 25.94 26.93 -12.36
C ALA A 129 24.74 26.40 -11.54
N ALA A 130 23.89 27.27 -11.01
CA ALA A 130 22.68 26.90 -10.29
C ALA A 130 21.68 26.13 -11.16
N GLN A 131 21.41 26.60 -12.38
CA GLN A 131 20.55 25.91 -13.36
C GLN A 131 21.07 24.51 -13.70
N ARG A 132 22.40 24.35 -13.90
CA ARG A 132 23.01 23.02 -14.13
C ARG A 132 22.87 22.10 -12.92
N ALA A 133 23.10 22.61 -11.71
CA ALA A 133 22.94 21.82 -10.48
C ALA A 133 21.49 21.36 -10.28
N GLN A 134 20.52 22.23 -10.56
CA GLN A 134 19.09 21.88 -10.55
C GLN A 134 18.77 20.80 -11.59
N HIS A 135 19.16 20.99 -12.86
CA HIS A 135 18.89 20.01 -13.92
C HIS A 135 19.59 18.65 -13.69
N GLN A 136 20.75 18.63 -13.02
CA GLN A 136 21.37 17.38 -12.59
C GLN A 136 20.52 16.69 -11.52
N ALA A 137 20.07 17.42 -10.48
CA ALA A 137 19.21 16.86 -9.44
C ALA A 137 17.86 16.37 -10.00
N ASP A 138 17.25 17.12 -10.93
CA ASP A 138 16.04 16.70 -11.66
C ASP A 138 16.28 15.39 -12.43
N PHE A 139 17.40 15.26 -13.13
CA PHE A 139 17.75 14.07 -13.90
C PHE A 139 18.04 12.85 -13.01
N GLU A 140 18.74 13.03 -11.90
CA GLU A 140 18.98 11.99 -10.90
C GLU A 140 17.65 11.52 -10.28
N ALA A 141 16.74 12.43 -9.94
CA ALA A 141 15.41 12.12 -9.43
C ALA A 141 14.54 11.38 -10.47
N MET A 142 14.54 11.81 -11.74
CA MET A 142 13.84 11.10 -12.82
C MET A 142 14.41 9.68 -13.05
N THR A 143 15.73 9.53 -12.95
CA THR A 143 16.40 8.23 -13.08
C THR A 143 16.00 7.28 -11.94
N ALA A 144 15.94 7.77 -10.70
CA ALA A 144 15.46 7.00 -9.56
C ALA A 144 13.97 6.61 -9.69
N ALA A 145 13.12 7.52 -10.18
CA ALA A 145 11.71 7.25 -10.41
C ALA A 145 11.46 6.21 -11.53
N LEU A 146 12.31 6.18 -12.56
CA LEU A 146 12.27 5.14 -13.59
C LEU A 146 12.68 3.76 -13.05
N ALA A 147 13.61 3.69 -12.10
CA ALA A 147 13.99 2.45 -11.42
C ALA A 147 12.84 1.91 -10.55
N ASP A 148 12.25 2.73 -9.67
CA ASP A 148 11.05 2.36 -8.87
C ASP A 148 9.91 1.82 -9.76
N LEU A 149 9.63 2.51 -10.87
CA LEU A 149 8.59 2.09 -11.79
C LEU A 149 8.91 0.76 -12.48
N SER A 150 10.18 0.48 -12.79
CA SER A 150 10.62 -0.81 -13.33
C SER A 150 10.41 -1.94 -12.32
N ASP A 151 10.94 -1.78 -11.11
CA ASP A 151 10.85 -2.78 -10.02
C ASP A 151 9.40 -3.10 -9.66
N ARG A 152 8.52 -2.08 -9.64
CA ARG A 152 7.08 -2.25 -9.39
C ARG A 152 6.36 -2.97 -10.52
N VAL A 153 6.74 -2.73 -11.77
CA VAL A 153 6.17 -3.44 -12.93
C VAL A 153 6.67 -4.89 -13.01
N GLU A 154 7.92 -5.17 -12.62
CA GLU A 154 8.41 -6.54 -12.47
C GLU A 154 7.72 -7.28 -11.31
N THR A 155 7.52 -6.60 -10.17
CA THR A 155 6.75 -7.14 -9.04
C THR A 155 5.32 -7.49 -9.46
N ALA A 156 4.61 -6.57 -10.13
CA ALA A 156 3.26 -6.81 -10.62
C ALA A 156 3.16 -7.98 -11.62
N ARG A 157 4.16 -8.16 -12.50
CA ARG A 157 4.23 -9.34 -13.40
C ARG A 157 4.45 -10.65 -12.64
N ALA A 158 5.25 -10.63 -11.57
CA ALA A 158 5.45 -11.80 -10.72
C ALA A 158 4.19 -12.15 -9.91
N GLU A 159 3.37 -11.16 -9.54
CA GLU A 159 2.06 -11.38 -8.91
C GLU A 159 1.03 -11.91 -9.90
N ASP A 160 0.92 -11.33 -11.10
CA ASP A 160 0.04 -11.80 -12.18
C ASP A 160 0.34 -13.26 -12.59
N GLY A 161 1.62 -13.63 -12.67
CA GLY A 161 2.05 -15.00 -12.90
C GLY A 161 1.58 -15.98 -11.80
N ARG A 162 1.76 -15.61 -10.51
CA ARG A 162 1.29 -16.42 -9.36
C ARG A 162 -0.23 -16.53 -9.30
N LEU A 163 -0.95 -15.46 -9.63
CA LEU A 163 -2.42 -15.47 -9.71
C LEU A 163 -2.90 -16.37 -10.85
N THR A 164 -2.23 -16.33 -12.00
CA THR A 164 -2.51 -17.20 -13.15
C THR A 164 -2.27 -18.67 -12.82
N GLU A 165 -1.15 -19.01 -12.17
CA GLU A 165 -0.84 -20.37 -11.70
C GLU A 165 -1.88 -20.88 -10.70
N ARG A 166 -2.21 -20.07 -9.67
CA ARG A 166 -3.25 -20.40 -8.68
C ARG A 166 -4.64 -20.57 -9.31
N LEU A 167 -4.97 -19.80 -10.33
CA LEU A 167 -6.22 -19.94 -11.10
C LEU A 167 -6.21 -21.18 -12.02
N ALA A 168 -5.06 -21.72 -12.39
CA ALA A 168 -4.97 -23.01 -13.07
C ALA A 168 -5.13 -24.18 -12.08
N GLU A 169 -4.46 -24.12 -10.92
CA GLU A 169 -4.57 -25.09 -9.83
C GLU A 169 -6.02 -25.20 -9.31
N LEU A 170 -6.68 -24.06 -9.06
CA LEU A 170 -8.08 -24.03 -8.61
C LEU A 170 -9.03 -24.74 -9.59
N ARG A 171 -8.87 -24.51 -10.91
CA ARG A 171 -9.69 -25.17 -11.94
C ARG A 171 -9.39 -26.67 -12.07
N ALA A 172 -8.14 -27.08 -11.88
CA ALA A 172 -7.78 -28.50 -11.85
C ALA A 172 -8.40 -29.21 -10.63
N SER A 173 -8.38 -28.56 -9.46
CA SER A 173 -9.07 -29.02 -8.25
C SER A 173 -10.59 -29.08 -8.42
N GLU A 174 -11.19 -28.07 -9.05
CA GLU A 174 -12.62 -28.00 -9.36
C GLU A 174 -13.04 -29.15 -10.29
N GLN A 175 -12.33 -29.38 -11.40
CA GLN A 175 -12.60 -30.50 -12.29
C GLN A 175 -12.46 -31.85 -11.58
N ALA A 176 -11.41 -32.05 -10.77
CA ALA A 176 -11.22 -33.29 -10.02
C ALA A 176 -12.31 -33.53 -8.96
N GLN A 177 -12.96 -32.48 -8.45
CA GLN A 177 -14.14 -32.59 -7.58
C GLN A 177 -15.40 -32.96 -8.38
N VAL A 178 -15.61 -32.36 -9.55
CA VAL A 178 -16.71 -32.72 -10.48
C VAL A 178 -16.60 -34.19 -10.92
N ASP A 179 -15.42 -34.60 -11.39
CA ASP A 179 -15.15 -35.99 -11.82
C ASP A 179 -15.44 -37.00 -10.70
N ARG A 180 -15.08 -36.64 -9.46
CA ARG A 180 -15.35 -37.46 -8.26
C ARG A 180 -16.83 -37.51 -7.89
N LEU A 181 -17.56 -36.40 -8.03
CA LEU A 181 -19.01 -36.38 -7.79
C LEU A 181 -19.73 -37.26 -8.81
N THR A 182 -19.42 -37.13 -10.10
CA THR A 182 -20.01 -37.99 -11.16
C THR A 182 -19.66 -39.47 -10.98
N ALA A 183 -18.47 -39.80 -10.47
CA ALA A 183 -18.12 -41.17 -10.09
C ALA A 183 -18.99 -41.69 -8.93
N LEU A 184 -19.18 -40.90 -7.87
CA LEU A 184 -20.03 -41.25 -6.73
C LEU A 184 -21.52 -41.37 -7.12
N GLU A 185 -22.01 -40.51 -8.02
CA GLU A 185 -23.36 -40.60 -8.58
C GLU A 185 -23.57 -41.93 -9.34
N ALA A 186 -22.57 -42.37 -10.11
CA ALA A 186 -22.59 -43.66 -10.80
C ALA A 186 -22.48 -44.87 -9.85
N GLU A 187 -21.68 -44.77 -8.79
CA GLU A 187 -21.60 -45.79 -7.72
C GLU A 187 -22.96 -45.92 -6.99
N ILE A 188 -23.58 -44.80 -6.63
CA ILE A 188 -24.91 -44.77 -5.98
C ILE A 188 -25.99 -45.35 -6.90
N ALA A 189 -26.01 -44.98 -8.19
CA ALA A 189 -26.94 -45.54 -9.16
C ALA A 189 -26.76 -47.06 -9.32
N THR A 190 -25.50 -47.54 -9.34
CA THR A 190 -25.19 -48.98 -9.42
C THR A 190 -25.66 -49.73 -8.18
N ALA A 191 -25.34 -49.23 -6.99
CA ALA A 191 -25.78 -49.82 -5.72
C ALA A 191 -27.30 -49.81 -5.55
N SER A 192 -27.99 -48.78 -6.05
CA SER A 192 -29.45 -48.70 -6.03
C SER A 192 -30.07 -49.77 -6.93
N GLY A 193 -29.58 -49.92 -8.17
CA GLY A 193 -30.03 -50.99 -9.07
C GLY A 193 -29.78 -52.40 -8.51
N GLN A 194 -28.67 -52.62 -7.81
CA GLN A 194 -28.41 -53.89 -7.12
C GLN A 194 -29.42 -54.17 -5.99
N LEU A 195 -29.80 -53.15 -5.21
CA LEU A 195 -30.84 -53.30 -4.18
C LEU A 195 -32.23 -53.52 -4.78
N ASP A 196 -32.54 -52.84 -5.89
CA ASP A 196 -33.80 -53.03 -6.64
C ASP A 196 -33.90 -54.45 -7.26
N GLU A 197 -32.77 -55.12 -7.53
CA GLU A 197 -32.72 -56.54 -7.95
C GLU A 197 -32.72 -57.52 -6.77
N GLU A 198 -31.96 -57.26 -5.69
CA GLU A 198 -31.87 -58.17 -4.53
C GLU A 198 -33.17 -58.22 -3.71
N ILE A 199 -33.86 -57.09 -3.50
CA ILE A 199 -35.08 -57.02 -2.68
C ILE A 199 -36.19 -57.96 -3.20
N PRO A 200 -36.61 -57.94 -4.47
CA PRO A 200 -37.64 -58.86 -4.97
C PRO A 200 -37.17 -60.32 -4.95
N ALA A 201 -35.90 -60.61 -5.26
CA ALA A 201 -35.36 -61.97 -5.16
C ALA A 201 -35.43 -62.51 -3.73
N ARG A 202 -35.13 -61.68 -2.71
CA ARG A 202 -35.30 -62.03 -1.30
C ARG A 202 -36.75 -62.18 -0.86
N GLN A 203 -37.68 -61.47 -1.50
CA GLN A 203 -39.11 -61.68 -1.25
C GLN A 203 -39.61 -63.01 -1.84
N GLU A 204 -39.09 -63.43 -3.00
CA GLU A 204 -39.36 -64.74 -3.59
C GLU A 204 -38.74 -65.89 -2.76
N ASP A 205 -37.47 -65.76 -2.32
CA ASP A 205 -36.82 -66.68 -1.35
C ASP A 205 -37.72 -66.89 -0.11
N LEU A 206 -38.19 -65.80 0.50
CA LEU A 206 -39.00 -65.83 1.72
C LEU A 206 -40.38 -66.45 1.47
N ALA A 207 -41.03 -66.14 0.34
CA ALA A 207 -42.32 -66.75 -0.02
C ALA A 207 -42.18 -68.27 -0.25
N ALA A 208 -41.10 -68.72 -0.90
CA ALA A 208 -40.82 -70.13 -1.12
C ALA A 208 -40.53 -70.87 0.21
N LEU A 209 -39.73 -70.28 1.11
CA LEU A 209 -39.48 -70.83 2.45
C LEU A 209 -40.75 -70.88 3.30
N GLN A 210 -41.61 -69.86 3.22
CA GLN A 210 -42.87 -69.84 3.95
C GLN A 210 -43.87 -70.89 3.42
N ALA A 211 -43.86 -71.17 2.11
CA ALA A 211 -44.60 -72.29 1.54
C ALA A 211 -44.08 -73.64 2.06
N GLN A 212 -42.76 -73.87 2.06
CA GLN A 212 -42.14 -75.10 2.60
C GLN A 212 -42.46 -75.31 4.10
N ILE A 213 -42.49 -74.23 4.89
CA ILE A 213 -42.91 -74.30 6.30
C ILE A 213 -44.38 -74.73 6.41
N SER A 214 -45.28 -74.22 5.56
CA SER A 214 -46.68 -74.64 5.57
C SER A 214 -46.88 -76.09 5.12
N GLU A 215 -46.12 -76.56 4.13
CA GLU A 215 -46.13 -77.94 3.64
C GLU A 215 -45.62 -78.91 4.72
N GLY A 216 -44.45 -78.64 5.32
CA GLY A 216 -43.91 -79.44 6.42
C GLY A 216 -44.75 -79.40 7.70
N THR A 217 -45.52 -78.31 7.93
CA THR A 217 -46.50 -78.26 9.04
C THR A 217 -47.68 -79.19 8.78
N ALA A 218 -48.20 -79.22 7.54
CA ALA A 218 -49.26 -80.14 7.15
C ALA A 218 -48.79 -81.61 7.15
N GLU A 219 -47.55 -81.89 6.73
CA GLU A 219 -46.94 -83.23 6.84
C GLU A 219 -46.80 -83.67 8.31
N LEU A 220 -46.41 -82.76 9.21
CA LEU A 220 -46.36 -83.04 10.66
C LEU A 220 -47.76 -83.27 11.25
N GLU A 221 -48.79 -82.57 10.79
CA GLU A 221 -50.18 -82.79 11.22
C GLU A 221 -50.70 -84.16 10.74
N ASP A 222 -50.47 -84.52 9.48
CA ASP A 222 -50.85 -85.83 8.93
C ASP A 222 -50.10 -86.97 9.62
N LEU A 223 -48.78 -86.88 9.79
CA LEU A 223 -47.99 -87.87 10.54
C LEU A 223 -48.41 -87.98 12.01
N THR A 224 -48.89 -86.89 12.62
CA THR A 224 -49.46 -86.89 13.97
C THR A 224 -50.80 -87.64 14.01
N GLY A 225 -51.67 -87.40 13.02
CA GLY A 225 -52.92 -88.15 12.84
C GLY A 225 -52.71 -89.63 12.55
N GLN A 226 -51.73 -89.99 11.69
CA GLN A 226 -51.32 -91.37 11.45
C GLN A 226 -50.84 -92.05 12.73
N ARG A 227 -50.00 -91.38 13.53
CA ARG A 227 -49.53 -91.88 14.83
C ARG A 227 -50.70 -92.14 15.78
N GLU A 228 -51.64 -91.21 15.89
CA GLU A 228 -52.80 -91.35 16.80
C GLU A 228 -53.77 -92.44 16.34
N ALA A 229 -53.96 -92.62 15.03
CA ALA A 229 -54.68 -93.76 14.48
C ALA A 229 -54.00 -95.09 14.83
N LEU A 230 -52.66 -95.19 14.65
CA LEU A 230 -51.87 -96.38 15.02
C LEU A 230 -51.88 -96.65 16.53
N GLN A 231 -51.89 -95.61 17.37
CA GLN A 231 -52.04 -95.76 18.83
C GLN A 231 -53.45 -96.26 19.20
N ALA A 232 -54.49 -95.81 18.50
CA ALA A 232 -55.85 -96.32 18.68
C ALA A 232 -56.01 -97.76 18.17
N GLU A 233 -55.30 -98.17 17.11
CA GLU A 233 -55.25 -99.57 16.67
C GLU A 233 -54.46 -100.45 17.64
N LEU A 234 -53.35 -99.96 18.20
CA LEU A 234 -52.61 -100.66 19.25
C LEU A 234 -53.50 -100.90 20.49
N ALA A 235 -54.17 -99.85 20.99
CA ALA A 235 -55.07 -99.96 22.14
C ALA A 235 -56.25 -100.93 21.88
N ARG A 236 -56.77 -100.99 20.63
CA ARG A 236 -57.76 -102.02 20.23
C ARG A 236 -57.15 -103.43 20.21
N SER A 237 -55.89 -103.58 19.82
CA SER A 237 -55.22 -104.89 19.83
C SER A 237 -54.91 -105.37 21.26
N GLU A 238 -54.65 -104.44 22.19
CA GLU A 238 -54.51 -104.69 23.62
C GLU A 238 -55.86 -105.09 24.24
N ASP A 239 -56.93 -104.32 24.01
CA ASP A 239 -58.30 -104.68 24.44
C ASP A 239 -58.77 -106.02 23.86
N LEU A 240 -58.45 -106.33 22.59
CA LEU A 240 -58.72 -107.63 22.00
C LEU A 240 -57.87 -108.76 22.62
N ALA A 241 -56.64 -108.48 23.05
CA ALA A 241 -55.81 -109.45 23.77
C ALA A 241 -56.36 -109.72 25.18
N ASP A 242 -56.80 -108.70 25.91
CA ASP A 242 -57.48 -108.83 27.20
C ASP A 242 -58.82 -109.57 27.06
N GLN A 243 -59.59 -109.30 25.99
CA GLN A 243 -60.80 -110.08 25.66
C GLN A 243 -60.47 -111.55 25.35
N ILE A 244 -59.36 -111.84 24.68
CA ILE A 244 -58.91 -113.22 24.43
C ILE A 244 -58.48 -113.89 25.73
N ALA A 245 -57.69 -113.24 26.57
CA ALA A 245 -57.31 -113.75 27.90
C ALA A 245 -58.56 -114.04 28.76
N ALA A 246 -59.55 -113.16 28.76
CA ALA A 246 -60.83 -113.39 29.45
C ALA A 246 -61.71 -114.50 28.80
N GLN A 247 -61.51 -114.82 27.52
CA GLN A 247 -62.12 -115.99 26.87
C GLN A 247 -61.35 -117.29 27.18
N GLU A 248 -60.03 -117.22 27.31
CA GLU A 248 -59.16 -118.33 27.74
C GLU A 248 -59.45 -118.67 29.21
N ASP A 249 -59.53 -117.69 30.11
CA ASP A 249 -59.97 -117.89 31.50
C ASP A 249 -61.39 -118.47 31.58
N ARG A 250 -62.33 -118.00 30.73
CA ARG A 250 -63.68 -118.58 30.66
C ARG A 250 -63.69 -120.00 30.11
N THR A 251 -62.85 -120.33 29.13
CA THR A 251 -62.78 -121.68 28.57
C THR A 251 -62.02 -122.64 29.48
N ALA A 252 -61.06 -122.16 30.28
CA ALA A 252 -60.47 -122.90 31.39
C ALA A 252 -61.52 -123.14 32.50
N ALA A 253 -62.26 -122.11 32.91
CA ALA A 253 -63.35 -122.26 33.89
C ALA A 253 -64.46 -123.20 33.38
N LEU A 254 -64.82 -123.15 32.09
CA LEU A 254 -65.75 -124.10 31.46
C LEU A 254 -65.14 -125.50 31.29
N GLN A 255 -63.81 -125.64 31.19
CA GLN A 255 -63.14 -126.94 31.21
C GLN A 255 -63.10 -127.53 32.62
N ASP A 256 -62.93 -126.71 33.66
CA ASP A 256 -63.06 -127.13 35.06
C ASP A 256 -64.52 -127.41 35.43
N GLU A 257 -65.48 -126.65 34.89
CA GLU A 257 -66.91 -126.96 35.00
C GLU A 257 -67.26 -128.24 34.23
N VAL A 258 -66.71 -128.49 33.03
CA VAL A 258 -66.88 -129.76 32.31
C VAL A 258 -66.18 -130.92 33.03
N GLN A 259 -65.00 -130.73 33.64
CA GLN A 259 -64.36 -131.75 34.48
C GLN A 259 -65.19 -132.02 35.74
N THR A 260 -65.75 -130.98 36.37
CA THR A 260 -66.64 -131.11 37.54
C THR A 260 -67.92 -131.81 37.15
N LEU A 261 -68.60 -131.39 36.09
CA LEU A 261 -69.79 -132.03 35.53
C LEU A 261 -69.51 -133.45 35.01
N THR A 262 -68.27 -133.76 34.58
CA THR A 262 -67.87 -135.13 34.21
C THR A 262 -67.63 -135.99 35.44
N ALA A 263 -66.99 -135.45 36.48
CA ALA A 263 -66.84 -136.12 37.77
C ALA A 263 -68.21 -136.30 38.48
N GLU A 264 -69.13 -135.36 38.31
CA GLU A 264 -70.54 -135.47 38.71
C GLU A 264 -71.29 -136.44 37.80
N LEU A 265 -71.00 -136.55 36.50
CA LEU A 265 -71.58 -137.58 35.62
C LEU A 265 -71.08 -138.97 35.96
N ASP A 266 -69.81 -139.11 36.36
CA ASP A 266 -69.24 -140.36 36.88
C ASP A 266 -69.80 -140.68 38.27
N ALA A 267 -69.98 -139.68 39.14
CA ALA A 267 -70.63 -139.86 40.45
C ALA A 267 -72.13 -140.16 40.31
N LEU A 268 -72.83 -139.56 39.34
CA LEU A 268 -74.22 -139.86 38.99
C LEU A 268 -74.35 -141.18 38.22
N THR A 269 -73.30 -141.61 37.52
CA THR A 269 -73.19 -142.94 36.91
C THR A 269 -73.00 -143.99 37.99
N GLN A 270 -72.11 -143.77 38.96
CA GLN A 270 -71.98 -144.63 40.14
C GLN A 270 -73.26 -144.61 41.00
N ALA A 271 -73.91 -143.44 41.16
CA ALA A 271 -75.17 -143.32 41.89
C ALA A 271 -76.33 -144.00 41.14
N ARG A 272 -76.39 -143.93 39.80
CA ARG A 272 -77.33 -144.69 38.95
C ARG A 272 -77.10 -146.19 39.09
N ASP A 273 -75.85 -146.63 39.06
CA ASP A 273 -75.48 -148.04 39.17
C ASP A 273 -75.70 -148.57 40.60
N ALA A 274 -75.77 -147.68 41.60
CA ALA A 274 -76.27 -147.97 42.94
C ALA A 274 -77.81 -147.88 43.07
N LEU A 275 -78.48 -146.94 42.40
CA LEU A 275 -79.94 -146.72 42.41
C LEU A 275 -80.72 -147.71 41.53
N LEU A 276 -80.03 -148.56 40.77
CA LEU A 276 -80.58 -149.80 40.26
C LEU A 276 -80.86 -150.84 41.37
N ALA A 277 -80.62 -150.50 42.64
CA ALA A 277 -81.05 -151.22 43.84
C ALA A 277 -81.98 -150.39 44.75
N GLU A 278 -83.24 -150.20 44.30
CA GLU A 278 -84.41 -149.61 45.02
C GLU A 278 -84.49 -148.05 45.14
N PRO A 279 -85.70 -147.44 45.30
CA PRO A 279 -86.04 -146.22 44.51
C PRO A 279 -86.59 -144.93 45.22
N ALA A 280 -86.43 -143.78 44.53
CA ALA A 280 -87.21 -142.49 44.56
C ALA A 280 -87.15 -141.60 45.84
N PRO A 281 -87.58 -140.28 45.87
CA PRO A 281 -88.17 -139.39 44.83
C PRO A 281 -87.60 -137.91 44.74
N GLU A 282 -88.43 -136.95 44.24
CA GLU A 282 -88.39 -135.49 43.83
C GLU A 282 -88.00 -134.37 44.89
N PRO A 283 -88.15 -133.00 44.72
CA PRO A 283 -87.73 -131.94 43.70
C PRO A 283 -87.34 -130.46 44.23
N GLU A 284 -87.20 -129.43 43.32
CA GLU A 284 -87.42 -127.91 43.40
C GLU A 284 -86.32 -126.74 43.64
N PRO A 285 -86.51 -125.43 43.19
CA PRO A 285 -85.54 -124.24 43.16
C PRO A 285 -86.14 -122.82 43.65
N PRO A 286 -85.97 -121.52 43.14
CA PRO A 286 -84.94 -120.64 42.42
C PRO A 286 -84.77 -119.07 42.82
N ALA A 287 -83.86 -118.27 42.15
CA ALA A 287 -83.86 -116.77 41.80
C ALA A 287 -83.53 -115.59 42.86
N VAL A 288 -83.34 -114.22 42.66
CA VAL A 288 -83.31 -113.11 41.59
C VAL A 288 -82.71 -111.68 42.04
N ALA A 289 -82.35 -110.73 41.10
CA ALA A 289 -82.31 -109.18 41.10
C ALA A 289 -81.21 -108.31 41.87
N ALA A 290 -81.00 -106.94 41.82
CA ALA A 290 -81.00 -105.74 40.86
C ALA A 290 -80.76 -104.34 41.62
N ALA A 291 -80.54 -103.05 41.15
CA ALA A 291 -79.81 -102.30 40.05
C ALA A 291 -79.79 -100.68 40.19
N GLU A 292 -78.95 -99.90 39.43
CA GLU A 292 -78.99 -98.42 38.98
C GLU A 292 -78.45 -97.13 39.82
N PRO A 293 -78.67 -95.77 39.51
CA PRO A 293 -77.73 -94.73 38.85
C PRO A 293 -77.67 -93.16 39.30
N GLU A 294 -76.99 -92.17 38.58
CA GLU A 294 -77.20 -90.62 38.37
C GLU A 294 -76.02 -89.47 38.39
N PRO A 295 -76.13 -88.18 37.83
CA PRO A 295 -75.04 -87.11 37.54
C PRO A 295 -75.26 -85.49 37.70
N ALA A 296 -74.30 -84.52 37.38
CA ALA A 296 -74.43 -82.96 37.45
C ALA A 296 -73.36 -81.93 36.75
N PRO A 297 -73.54 -80.55 36.60
CA PRO A 297 -72.71 -79.51 35.78
C PRO A 297 -72.47 -77.94 36.21
N GLU A 298 -71.84 -77.03 35.35
CA GLU A 298 -71.94 -75.47 35.12
C GLU A 298 -70.77 -74.32 35.29
N PRO A 299 -70.77 -73.08 34.62
CA PRO A 299 -69.63 -72.03 34.43
C PRO A 299 -69.86 -70.42 34.44
N ALA A 300 -68.86 -69.47 34.16
CA ALA A 300 -68.95 -67.92 34.12
C ALA A 300 -67.79 -66.97 33.44
N GLU A 301 -67.89 -65.59 33.33
CA GLU A 301 -66.97 -64.53 32.64
C GLU A 301 -67.09 -62.98 33.17
N VAL A 302 -66.59 -61.72 32.80
CA VAL A 302 -65.89 -60.84 31.70
C VAL A 302 -65.33 -59.37 32.18
N ALA A 303 -64.53 -58.53 31.40
CA ALA A 303 -64.48 -56.97 31.22
C ALA A 303 -63.18 -56.01 31.37
N ALA A 304 -63.00 -54.82 30.65
CA ALA A 304 -61.92 -53.70 30.79
C ALA A 304 -61.98 -52.34 29.90
N ALA A 305 -61.29 -51.15 30.18
CA ALA A 305 -60.95 -49.91 29.30
C ALA A 305 -60.16 -48.63 29.93
N GLU A 306 -59.78 -47.53 29.18
CA GLU A 306 -58.91 -46.28 29.50
C GLU A 306 -59.52 -44.84 29.13
N PRO A 307 -58.94 -43.55 28.97
CA PRO A 307 -57.58 -42.92 28.63
C PRO A 307 -57.17 -41.44 29.20
N ALA A 308 -56.32 -40.58 28.52
CA ALA A 308 -55.78 -39.17 28.86
C ALA A 308 -55.53 -38.18 27.61
N PRO A 309 -54.74 -37.02 27.45
CA PRO A 309 -53.92 -36.00 28.26
C PRO A 309 -53.94 -34.43 27.78
N GLU A 310 -53.06 -33.43 28.23
CA GLU A 310 -52.89 -32.00 27.66
C GLU A 310 -51.62 -31.07 28.04
N THR A 311 -51.47 -29.78 27.54
CA THR A 311 -50.26 -28.84 27.46
C THR A 311 -50.41 -27.38 28.05
N PRO A 312 -49.38 -26.45 28.24
CA PRO A 312 -49.10 -25.27 27.30
C PRO A 312 -47.79 -24.33 27.44
N ALA A 313 -47.63 -23.34 26.51
CA ALA A 313 -47.12 -21.91 26.63
C ALA A 313 -45.61 -21.43 26.51
N GLU A 314 -45.43 -20.15 26.07
CA GLU A 314 -44.16 -19.37 25.77
C GLU A 314 -43.97 -18.08 26.63
N PRO A 315 -42.83 -17.32 26.51
CA PRO A 315 -42.93 -15.84 26.33
C PRO A 315 -41.83 -15.08 25.52
N LEU A 316 -42.29 -14.14 24.68
CA LEU A 316 -41.81 -12.76 24.32
C LEU A 316 -40.31 -12.37 24.12
N GLU A 317 -40.05 -11.90 22.89
CA GLU A 317 -39.31 -10.70 22.43
C GLU A 317 -38.03 -10.17 23.13
N SER A 318 -36.96 -10.04 22.33
CA SER A 318 -35.88 -9.07 22.53
C SER A 318 -35.41 -8.49 21.19
N VAL A 319 -35.30 -7.17 21.06
CA VAL A 319 -34.85 -6.51 19.82
C VAL A 319 -33.32 -6.61 19.71
N SER A 320 -32.83 -7.24 18.65
CA SER A 320 -31.42 -7.57 18.47
C SER A 320 -30.62 -6.42 17.87
N LEU A 321 -29.69 -5.87 18.67
CA LEU A 321 -28.53 -5.14 18.14
C LEU A 321 -27.64 -6.15 17.41
N GLN A 322 -27.63 -6.12 16.08
CA GLN A 322 -26.72 -6.92 15.27
C GLN A 322 -25.37 -6.21 15.15
N PRO A 323 -24.25 -6.81 15.61
CA PRO A 323 -22.92 -6.22 15.43
C PRO A 323 -22.56 -6.10 13.95
N ARG A 324 -21.88 -5.02 13.57
CA ARG A 324 -21.35 -4.84 12.20
C ARG A 324 -19.95 -5.42 12.07
N ASP A 325 -19.61 -5.88 10.87
CA ASP A 325 -18.26 -6.36 10.54
C ASP A 325 -17.20 -5.24 10.75
N PRO A 326 -16.19 -5.44 11.63
CA PRO A 326 -15.08 -4.52 11.80
C PRO A 326 -14.31 -4.20 10.51
N ALA A 327 -14.21 -5.14 9.56
CA ALA A 327 -13.52 -4.92 8.30
C ALA A 327 -14.31 -3.97 7.39
N GLN A 328 -15.62 -4.19 7.23
CA GLN A 328 -16.52 -3.27 6.52
C GLN A 328 -16.51 -1.86 7.16
N VAL A 329 -16.71 -1.74 8.47
CA VAL A 329 -16.70 -0.44 9.18
C VAL A 329 -15.36 0.28 9.02
N GLY A 330 -14.24 -0.46 9.11
CA GLY A 330 -12.90 0.09 8.90
C GLY A 330 -12.66 0.58 7.46
N ALA A 331 -13.12 -0.18 6.46
CA ALA A 331 -13.02 0.19 5.05
C ALA A 331 -13.84 1.44 4.73
N THR A 332 -15.09 1.52 5.18
CA THR A 332 -15.93 2.72 5.00
C THR A 332 -15.28 3.95 5.64
N LEU A 333 -14.81 3.84 6.89
CA LEU A 333 -14.18 4.97 7.59
C LEU A 333 -12.82 5.41 6.99
N ALA A 334 -12.19 4.61 6.14
CA ALA A 334 -10.99 5.02 5.39
C ALA A 334 -11.33 5.90 4.18
N VAL A 335 -12.54 5.78 3.61
CA VAL A 335 -12.97 6.46 2.37
C VAL A 335 -13.89 7.66 2.64
N VAL A 336 -14.63 7.67 3.75
CA VAL A 336 -15.59 8.74 4.08
C VAL A 336 -14.90 10.11 4.21
N PRO A 337 -15.23 11.10 3.35
CA PRO A 337 -14.65 12.44 3.46
C PRO A 337 -15.24 13.19 4.67
N GLY A 338 -14.44 14.07 5.28
CA GLY A 338 -14.91 15.01 6.30
C GLY A 338 -15.10 14.47 7.72
N LEU A 339 -14.60 13.26 7.99
CA LEU A 339 -14.49 12.69 9.34
C LEU A 339 -13.64 13.56 10.29
N PRO A 340 -13.80 13.43 11.62
CA PRO A 340 -12.99 14.15 12.60
C PRO A 340 -11.49 13.87 12.43
N ALA A 341 -10.68 14.94 12.50
CA ALA A 341 -9.24 14.86 12.25
C ALA A 341 -8.48 14.04 13.31
N SER A 342 -8.91 14.09 14.57
CA SER A 342 -8.30 13.33 15.67
C SER A 342 -8.46 11.81 15.48
N ALA A 343 -7.41 11.06 15.82
CA ALA A 343 -7.39 9.61 15.73
C ALA A 343 -8.36 8.97 16.74
N ASP A 344 -8.39 9.48 17.97
CA ASP A 344 -9.20 8.95 19.07
C ASP A 344 -10.71 9.06 18.78
N ALA A 345 -11.12 10.15 18.14
CA ALA A 345 -12.49 10.35 17.67
C ALA A 345 -12.88 9.34 16.59
N ARG A 346 -11.98 9.07 15.62
CA ARG A 346 -12.22 8.04 14.59
C ARG A 346 -12.24 6.62 15.16
N ALA A 347 -11.44 6.33 16.19
CA ALA A 347 -11.52 5.06 16.92
C ALA A 347 -12.87 4.92 17.65
N GLN A 348 -13.27 5.93 18.43
CA GLN A 348 -14.54 5.93 19.16
C GLN A 348 -15.78 5.80 18.25
N LEU A 349 -15.74 6.40 17.06
CA LEU A 349 -16.78 6.23 16.03
C LEU A 349 -16.80 4.80 15.47
N ARG A 350 -15.63 4.24 15.13
CA ARG A 350 -15.50 2.86 14.61
C ARG A 350 -16.08 1.85 15.59
N ASP A 351 -15.67 1.95 16.86
CA ASP A 351 -15.96 0.94 17.86
C ASP A 351 -17.48 0.87 18.15
N ARG A 352 -18.16 2.02 18.22
CA ARG A 352 -19.63 2.07 18.34
C ARG A 352 -20.37 1.59 17.09
N LEU A 353 -19.84 1.81 15.90
CA LEU A 353 -20.47 1.29 14.67
C LEU A 353 -20.39 -0.25 14.61
N ILE A 354 -19.31 -0.84 15.14
CA ILE A 354 -19.13 -2.29 15.32
C ILE A 354 -20.12 -2.83 16.38
N GLU A 355 -20.26 -2.14 17.52
CA GLU A 355 -21.24 -2.45 18.59
C GLU A 355 -22.71 -2.36 18.14
N GLY A 356 -22.99 -1.99 16.89
CA GLY A 356 -24.34 -1.97 16.31
C GLY A 356 -25.12 -0.67 16.54
N TYR A 357 -24.48 0.39 17.05
CA TYR A 357 -25.17 1.67 17.26
C TYR A 357 -25.64 2.32 15.95
N CYS A 358 -26.71 3.10 16.04
CA CYS A 358 -27.26 3.85 14.91
C CYS A 358 -26.27 4.88 14.37
N THR A 359 -26.10 4.87 13.05
CA THR A 359 -25.09 5.63 12.31
C THR A 359 -25.17 7.14 12.53
N ILE A 360 -26.38 7.66 12.75
CA ILE A 360 -26.66 9.07 13.06
C ILE A 360 -26.16 9.44 14.46
N ASP A 361 -26.40 8.61 15.47
CA ASP A 361 -26.13 8.93 16.87
C ASP A 361 -24.66 8.69 17.23
N ALA A 362 -24.04 7.62 16.70
CA ALA A 362 -22.60 7.39 16.82
C ALA A 362 -21.79 8.56 16.21
N LEU A 363 -22.23 9.10 15.07
CA LEU A 363 -21.58 10.26 14.45
C LEU A 363 -21.88 11.57 15.21
N ARG A 364 -23.09 11.74 15.77
CA ARG A 364 -23.48 12.93 16.55
C ARG A 364 -22.63 13.11 17.80
N GLU A 365 -22.33 12.04 18.51
CA GLU A 365 -21.58 12.11 19.77
C GLU A 365 -20.09 12.41 19.56
N VAL A 366 -19.55 12.03 18.39
CA VAL A 366 -18.15 12.22 18.02
C VAL A 366 -17.91 13.52 17.24
N GLN A 367 -18.88 13.99 16.44
CA GLN A 367 -18.76 15.20 15.61
C GLN A 367 -20.03 16.06 15.66
N ASN A 368 -19.95 17.20 16.34
CA ASN A 368 -21.01 18.21 16.40
C ASN A 368 -20.43 19.59 15.99
N PRO A 369 -20.91 20.25 14.92
CA PRO A 369 -21.98 19.82 14.02
C PRO A 369 -21.58 18.64 13.10
N ILE A 370 -22.55 17.76 12.83
CA ILE A 370 -22.37 16.59 11.95
C ILE A 370 -22.11 17.05 10.51
N ASN A 371 -21.06 16.52 9.88
CA ASN A 371 -20.86 16.68 8.44
C ASN A 371 -21.88 15.84 7.65
N ARG A 372 -22.74 16.51 6.87
CA ARG A 372 -23.78 15.86 6.04
C ARG A 372 -23.20 14.93 4.98
N GLN A 373 -22.04 15.22 4.40
CA GLN A 373 -21.41 14.32 3.42
C GLN A 373 -20.97 13.03 4.09
N SER A 374 -20.34 13.13 5.25
CA SER A 374 -19.89 11.97 6.02
C SER A 374 -21.06 11.09 6.46
N LEU A 375 -22.16 11.70 6.91
CA LEU A 375 -23.37 10.98 7.31
C LEU A 375 -24.01 10.22 6.14
N LEU A 376 -24.11 10.83 4.95
CA LEU A 376 -24.73 10.20 3.79
C LEU A 376 -23.97 8.94 3.34
N VAL A 377 -22.64 9.00 3.27
CA VAL A 377 -21.80 7.85 2.91
C VAL A 377 -21.85 6.75 3.98
N LEU A 378 -21.82 7.11 5.27
CA LEU A 378 -21.93 6.11 6.33
C LEU A 378 -23.29 5.41 6.33
N VAL A 379 -24.39 6.13 6.05
CA VAL A 379 -25.74 5.54 5.98
C VAL A 379 -25.95 4.70 4.71
N SER A 380 -25.30 5.02 3.58
CA SER A 380 -25.38 4.18 2.38
C SER A 380 -24.56 2.88 2.48
N GLU A 381 -23.39 2.93 3.11
CA GLU A 381 -22.45 1.79 3.17
C GLU A 381 -22.67 0.87 4.39
N LEU A 382 -23.11 1.42 5.53
CA LEU A 382 -23.30 0.67 6.80
C LEU A 382 -24.76 0.60 7.25
N GLY A 383 -25.69 1.08 6.41
CA GLY A 383 -27.11 1.16 6.70
C GLY A 383 -27.50 2.28 7.66
N GLY A 384 -28.80 2.58 7.67
CA GLY A 384 -29.45 3.35 8.73
C GLY A 384 -29.82 2.49 9.94
N CYS A 385 -30.52 3.13 10.87
CA CYS A 385 -31.59 2.51 11.65
C CYS A 385 -32.92 2.97 11.06
#